data_AF-A0A4Z0KB08-F1
#
_entry.id   AF-A0A4Z0KB08-F1
#
_cell.length_a   1.000
_cell.length_b   1.000
_cell.length_c   1.000
_cell.angle_alpha   90.00
_cell.angle_beta   90.00
_cell.angle_gamma   90.00
#
_symmetry.space_group_name_H-M   'P 1'
#
loop_
_entity.id
_entity.type
_entity.pdbx_description
1 polymer ?
#
loop_
_entity_poly.entity_id
_entity_poly.type
_entity_poly.pdbx_seq_one_letter_code
_entity_poly.pdbx_strand_id
1 'polypeptide(L)'
;MAAGGWWQADDSPRPSLEDHLGAGAVLSGVADRGIREAMSPVASTAADLVEAARPRLTPALAECVRARELEAMGFHSDVEAAPSSDVSWVKLRFDV
;
A
#
# COMPACT_ATOMS: atom_id res chain seq x y z
N MET A 1 -5.57 5.44 -8.16
CA MET A 1 -6.48 4.30 -7.91
C MET A 1 -5.64 3.20 -7.29
N ALA A 2 -6.08 2.63 -6.18
CA ALA A 2 -5.53 1.40 -5.60
C ALA A 2 -6.04 0.24 -6.46
N ALA A 3 -5.18 -0.45 -7.20
CA ALA A 3 -5.54 -1.48 -8.16
C ALA A 3 -5.21 -2.86 -7.59
N GLY A 4 -6.15 -3.43 -6.83
CA GLY A 4 -5.98 -4.76 -6.24
C GLY A 4 -5.92 -5.88 -7.26
N GLY A 5 -6.16 -5.60 -8.53
CA GLY A 5 -6.43 -6.59 -9.58
C GLY A 5 -7.90 -6.53 -9.99
N TRP A 6 -8.38 -7.59 -10.60
CA TRP A 6 -9.71 -7.67 -11.19
C TRP A 6 -10.48 -8.83 -10.59
N TRP A 7 -11.77 -8.64 -10.32
CA TRP A 7 -12.65 -9.74 -9.97
C TRP A 7 -12.89 -10.60 -11.21
N GLN A 8 -12.54 -11.89 -11.13
CA GLN A 8 -12.66 -12.83 -12.26
C GLN A 8 -14.11 -13.06 -12.72
N ALA A 9 -15.08 -12.74 -11.86
CA ALA A 9 -16.50 -12.95 -12.15
C ALA A 9 -17.08 -11.89 -13.10
N ASP A 10 -16.58 -10.66 -13.08
CA ASP A 10 -17.18 -9.53 -13.81
C ASP A 10 -16.16 -8.52 -14.38
N ASP A 11 -14.87 -8.85 -14.37
CA ASP A 11 -13.78 -7.99 -14.83
C ASP A 11 -13.81 -6.57 -14.22
N SER A 12 -14.32 -6.43 -12.99
CA SER A 12 -14.32 -5.15 -12.30
C SER A 12 -13.07 -4.98 -11.43
N PRO A 13 -12.53 -3.75 -11.29
CA PRO A 13 -11.36 -3.50 -10.45
C PRO A 13 -11.73 -3.71 -8.98
N ARG A 14 -10.93 -4.51 -8.28
CA ARG A 14 -11.14 -4.71 -6.83
C ARG A 14 -10.37 -3.69 -6.00
N PRO A 15 -10.95 -3.20 -4.89
CA PRO A 15 -10.21 -2.39 -3.93
C PRO A 15 -8.97 -3.13 -3.42
N SER A 16 -7.88 -2.39 -3.21
CA SER A 16 -6.64 -2.89 -2.61
C SER A 16 -6.36 -2.14 -1.32
N LEU A 17 -6.40 -2.87 -0.21
CA LEU A 17 -6.03 -2.31 1.08
C LEU A 17 -4.52 -2.07 1.12
N GLU A 18 -3.74 -2.99 0.56
CA GLU A 18 -2.28 -2.90 0.48
C GLU A 18 -1.79 -1.68 -0.31
N ASP A 19 -2.41 -1.37 -1.45
CA ASP A 19 -2.09 -0.16 -2.21
C ASP A 19 -2.51 1.11 -1.45
N HIS A 20 -3.65 1.07 -0.74
CA HIS A 20 -4.10 2.20 0.04
C HIS A 20 -3.18 2.48 1.23
N LEU A 21 -2.71 1.43 1.92
CA LEU A 21 -1.71 1.52 2.99
C LEU A 21 -0.35 1.98 2.45
N GLY A 22 0.08 1.48 1.29
CA GLY A 22 1.32 1.91 0.63
C GLY A 22 1.30 3.39 0.23
N ALA A 23 0.20 3.85 -0.35
CA ALA A 23 -0.01 5.28 -0.61
C ALA A 23 -0.04 6.10 0.70
N GLY A 24 -0.70 5.58 1.74
CA GLY A 24 -0.70 6.16 3.08
C GLY A 24 0.69 6.33 3.65
N ALA A 25 1.57 5.34 3.53
CA ALA A 25 2.95 5.40 4.00
C ALA A 25 3.74 6.55 3.37
N VAL A 26 3.62 6.72 2.05
CA VAL A 26 4.22 7.84 1.33
C VAL A 26 3.65 9.18 1.81
N LEU A 27 2.33 9.25 1.94
CA LEU A 27 1.63 10.47 2.34
C LEU A 27 1.90 10.87 3.79
N SER A 28 2.08 9.91 4.69
CA SER A 28 2.51 10.16 6.07
C SER A 28 3.90 10.81 6.09
N GLY A 29 4.86 10.28 5.33
CA GLY A 29 6.17 10.90 5.20
C GLY A 29 6.17 12.28 4.52
N VAL A 30 5.17 12.58 3.68
CA VAL A 30 4.94 13.93 3.12
C VAL A 30 4.37 14.87 4.18
N ALA A 31 3.43 14.38 4.99
CA ALA A 31 2.85 15.13 6.09
C ALA A 31 3.90 15.52 7.14
N ASP A 32 4.82 14.61 7.48
CA ASP A 32 5.94 14.86 8.39
C ASP A 32 6.91 15.95 7.89
N ARG A 33 6.89 16.24 6.59
CA ARG A 33 7.64 17.34 5.96
C ARG A 33 6.88 18.68 5.96
N GLY A 34 5.78 18.77 6.69
CA GLY A 34 5.02 20.01 6.89
C GLY A 34 3.98 20.31 5.81
N ILE A 35 3.65 19.35 4.94
CA ILE A 35 2.69 19.54 3.82
C ILE A 35 1.26 19.11 4.20
N ARG A 36 1.02 18.75 5.48
CA ARG A 36 -0.26 18.19 5.94
C ARG A 36 -1.47 19.08 5.63
N GLU A 37 -1.35 20.38 5.83
CA GLU A 37 -2.47 21.33 5.62
C GLU A 37 -2.90 21.47 4.16
N ALA A 38 -2.01 21.15 3.22
CA ALA A 38 -2.28 21.20 1.78
C ALA A 38 -2.84 19.86 1.24
N MET A 39 -2.94 18.83 2.07
CA MET A 39 -3.43 17.52 1.66
C MET A 39 -4.94 17.58 1.42
N SER A 40 -5.41 16.90 0.36
CA SER A 40 -6.83 16.64 0.20
C SER A 40 -7.35 15.72 1.32
N PRO A 41 -8.66 15.67 1.58
CA PRO A 41 -9.22 14.77 2.59
C PRO A 41 -8.84 13.30 2.37
N VAL A 42 -8.81 12.85 1.12
CA VAL A 42 -8.40 11.48 0.77
C VAL A 42 -6.95 11.23 1.14
N ALA A 43 -6.07 12.20 0.89
CA ALA A 43 -4.66 12.08 1.19
C ALA A 43 -4.41 12.10 2.71
N SER A 44 -5.07 12.99 3.46
CA SER A 44 -4.95 13.03 4.92
C SER A 44 -5.44 11.71 5.55
N THR A 45 -6.62 11.22 5.14
CA THR A 45 -7.16 9.96 5.66
C THR A 45 -6.25 8.77 5.37
N ALA A 46 -5.62 8.71 4.20
CA ALA A 46 -4.68 7.63 3.89
C ALA A 46 -3.43 7.68 4.80
N ALA A 47 -2.89 8.88 5.06
CA ALA A 47 -1.79 9.07 6.01
C ALA A 47 -2.19 8.66 7.44
N ASP A 48 -3.39 9.03 7.88
CA ASP A 48 -3.86 8.71 9.22
C ASP A 48 -4.13 7.19 9.38
N LEU A 49 -4.65 6.56 8.32
CA LEU A 49 -4.89 5.12 8.29
C LEU A 49 -3.60 4.32 8.46
N VAL A 50 -2.52 4.67 7.74
CA VAL A 50 -1.27 3.92 7.85
C VAL A 50 -0.65 4.06 9.23
N GLU A 51 -0.72 5.25 9.84
CA GLU A 51 -0.20 5.45 11.20
C GLU A 51 -0.99 4.63 12.22
N ALA A 52 -2.33 4.58 12.09
CA ALA A 52 -3.17 3.73 12.92
C ALA A 52 -2.93 2.23 12.68
N ALA A 53 -2.58 1.84 11.46
CA ALA A 53 -2.29 0.46 11.09
C ALA A 53 -0.87 0.02 11.46
N ARG A 54 0.08 0.94 11.67
CA ARG A 54 1.50 0.68 11.91
C ARG A 54 1.80 -0.46 12.91
N PRO A 55 1.14 -0.58 14.08
CA PRO A 55 1.40 -1.66 15.03
C PRO A 55 1.06 -3.07 14.51
N ARG A 56 0.23 -3.16 13.47
CA ARG A 56 -0.30 -4.39 12.89
C ARG A 56 -0.15 -4.40 11.36
N LEU A 57 0.76 -3.58 10.82
CA LEU A 57 0.86 -3.38 9.38
C LEU A 57 1.27 -4.66 8.67
N THR A 58 2.31 -5.34 9.15
CA THR A 58 2.79 -6.62 8.63
C THR A 58 1.70 -7.70 8.61
N PRO A 59 1.03 -8.04 9.74
CA PRO A 59 -0.02 -9.05 9.69
C PRO A 59 -1.23 -8.61 8.85
N ALA A 60 -1.60 -7.32 8.85
CA ALA A 60 -2.68 -6.82 8.02
C ALA A 60 -2.39 -6.96 6.51
N LEU A 61 -1.15 -6.71 6.08
CA LEU A 61 -0.71 -6.90 4.69
C LEU A 61 -0.69 -8.38 4.30
N ALA A 62 -0.22 -9.26 5.18
CA ALA A 62 -0.22 -10.71 4.93
C ALA A 62 -1.65 -11.27 4.76
N GLU A 63 -2.65 -10.66 5.39
CA GLU A 63 -4.04 -11.07 5.25
C GLU A 63 -4.75 -10.54 3.99
N CYS A 64 -4.14 -9.58 3.27
CA CYS A 64 -4.72 -9.02 2.05
C CYS A 64 -4.87 -10.09 0.95
N VAL A 65 -5.89 -9.94 0.11
CA VAL A 65 -6.23 -10.97 -0.90
C VAL A 65 -5.07 -11.25 -1.84
N ARG A 66 -4.34 -10.20 -2.26
CA ARG A 66 -3.16 -10.33 -3.11
C ARG A 66 -2.00 -11.09 -2.44
N ALA A 67 -1.79 -10.90 -1.14
CA ALA A 67 -0.77 -11.67 -0.41
C ALA A 67 -1.10 -13.16 -0.40
N ARG A 68 -2.37 -13.52 -0.13
CA ARG A 68 -2.83 -14.92 -0.17
C ARG A 68 -2.72 -15.55 -1.56
N GLU A 69 -2.99 -14.78 -2.61
CA GLU A 69 -2.80 -15.22 -4.00
C GLU A 69 -1.33 -15.48 -4.31
N LEU A 70 -0.43 -14.58 -3.90
CA LEU A 70 1.02 -14.75 -4.06
C LEU A 70 1.53 -15.98 -3.28
N GLU A 71 1.07 -16.20 -2.05
CA GLU A 71 1.39 -17.41 -1.29
C GLU A 71 0.91 -18.68 -2.00
N ALA A 72 -0.32 -18.69 -2.52
CA ALA A 72 -0.85 -19.83 -3.28
C ALA A 72 -0.05 -20.11 -4.57
N MET A 73 0.60 -19.09 -5.13
CA MET A 73 1.48 -19.18 -6.29
C MET A 73 2.94 -19.52 -5.93
N GLY A 74 3.27 -19.64 -4.64
CA GLY A 74 4.63 -19.98 -4.17
C GLY A 74 5.56 -18.77 -3.95
N PHE A 75 5.05 -17.54 -3.98
CA PHE A 75 5.82 -16.29 -3.80
C PHE A 75 5.86 -15.81 -2.34
N HIS A 76 6.11 -16.73 -1.40
CA HIS A 76 6.11 -16.41 0.04
C HIS A 76 7.16 -15.34 0.41
N SER A 77 8.36 -15.40 -0.19
CA SER A 77 9.42 -14.42 0.04
C SER A 77 9.00 -12.99 -0.32
N ASP A 78 8.17 -12.84 -1.34
CA ASP A 78 7.71 -11.53 -1.80
C ASP A 78 6.70 -10.93 -0.80
N VAL A 79 5.86 -11.79 -0.21
CA VAL A 79 4.91 -11.41 0.85
C VAL A 79 5.65 -11.02 2.14
N GLU A 80 6.70 -11.74 2.52
CA GLU A 80 7.53 -11.38 3.68
C GLU A 80 8.31 -10.08 3.49
N ALA A 81 8.78 -9.81 2.27
CA ALA A 81 9.56 -8.61 1.97
C ALA A 81 8.70 -7.35 1.88
N ALA A 82 7.45 -7.45 1.41
CA ALA A 82 6.59 -6.32 1.07
C ALA A 82 6.36 -5.27 2.19
N PRO A 83 6.22 -5.63 3.49
CA PRO A 83 6.03 -4.65 4.56
C PRO A 83 7.27 -3.80 4.88
N SER A 84 8.42 -4.14 4.31
CA SER A 84 9.68 -3.43 4.54
C SER A 84 9.59 -1.99 4.04
N SER A 85 9.96 -1.03 4.89
CA SER A 85 9.96 0.39 4.57
C SER A 85 11.37 0.97 4.61
N ASP A 86 11.63 1.95 3.75
CA ASP A 86 12.92 2.65 3.65
C ASP A 86 14.15 1.73 3.40
N VAL A 87 13.94 0.66 2.64
CA VAL A 87 14.99 -0.34 2.30
C VAL A 87 15.68 -0.07 0.96
N SER A 88 15.27 0.97 0.22
CA SER A 88 15.84 1.33 -1.08
C SER A 88 15.84 2.85 -1.28
N TRP A 89 16.86 3.34 -1.97
CA TRP A 89 17.03 4.74 -2.37
C TRP A 89 16.79 4.94 -3.88
N VAL A 90 16.40 3.89 -4.59
CA VAL A 90 16.12 3.94 -6.03
C VAL A 90 14.80 4.65 -6.28
N LYS A 91 14.83 5.68 -7.14
CA LYS A 91 13.63 6.36 -7.63
C LYS A 91 13.43 6.06 -9.11
N LEU A 92 12.43 5.25 -9.43
CA LEU A 92 12.04 5.00 -10.81
C LEU A 92 11.36 6.25 -11.39
N ARG A 93 11.76 6.61 -12.61
CA ARG A 93 11.13 7.67 -13.40
C ARG A 93 10.76 7.07 -14.75
N PHE A 94 9.50 7.22 -15.12
CA PHE A 94 9.00 6.81 -16.42
C PHE A 94 8.94 8.05 -17.31
N ASP A 95 9.59 7.97 -18.46
CA ASP A 95 9.42 8.96 -19.52
C ASP A 95 8.20 8.51 -20.33
N VAL A 96 7.09 9.24 -20.19
CA VAL A 96 5.84 9.06 -20.93
C VAL A 96 5.71 10.17 -21.95
#